data_AF-A2HB86-F1
#
_entry.id   AF-A2HB86-F1
#
_cell.length_a   1.000
_cell.length_b   1.000
_cell.length_c   1.000
_cell.angle_alpha   90.00
_cell.angle_beta   90.00
_cell.angle_gamma   90.00
#
_symmetry.space_group_name_H-M   'P 1'
#
loop_
_entity.id
_entity.type
_entity.pdbx_description
1 polymer ?
#
loop_
_entity_poly.entity_id
_entity_poly.type
_entity_poly.pdbx_seq_one_letter_code
_entity_poly.pdbx_strand_id
1 'polypeptide(L)'
;MFKSAIEQVRKANDVIRSIDDKPKEGERWLKKDEENRKRNVKSGNRLIDFNIEALDEPNRDYLHKHFGKVFMRLLEKIKINSQQRWMVWYKLGGKYECSTLNLNNIGTLLHQLLKENFISEIEANAAGIVEMHYDFFLTNIKNLTEIKMYDLTEYEGLTMSDVKKGKPKKRPYKDESTLTNDQKAILEALKQTGNSALIESFWKDNGEKKFYKKRSGQFWKYLCTLPINLERYQIFNELNKRTATLMTEDNCFVYACIQAGVDGETIDHIREVIRVRDFPQSKVQEISDATGIAFNVTIGYFNDSRHNEIKRYIPKECETVRSIDLLLVEDHYMLNERLPMTTYFIRNYKEILKACGGMNIEKQMKIYTKREDKYVVRYDRTTPLWDVMKTLW
;
A
#
# COMPACT_ATOMS: atom_id res chain seq x y z
N MET A 1 26.11 -20.62 -6.02
CA MET A 1 26.51 -19.25 -5.64
C MET A 1 27.19 -18.64 -6.85
N PHE A 2 26.64 -17.56 -7.39
CA PHE A 2 27.09 -16.95 -8.64
C PHE A 2 28.40 -16.20 -8.42
N LYS A 3 29.42 -16.48 -9.25
CA LYS A 3 30.74 -15.84 -9.12
C LYS A 3 30.92 -14.59 -9.99
N SER A 4 30.02 -14.30 -10.95
CA SER A 4 30.09 -13.07 -11.74
C SER A 4 28.74 -12.39 -11.93
N ALA A 5 28.76 -11.06 -11.98
CA ALA A 5 27.59 -10.24 -12.27
C ALA A 5 27.02 -10.52 -13.67
N ILE A 6 27.90 -10.80 -14.63
CA ILE A 6 27.53 -11.17 -16.00
C ILE A 6 26.61 -12.40 -15.99
N GLU A 7 26.94 -13.43 -15.21
CA GLU A 7 26.13 -14.64 -15.12
C GLU A 7 24.76 -14.36 -14.51
N GLN A 8 24.70 -13.53 -13.45
CA GLN A 8 23.44 -13.14 -12.83
C GLN A 8 22.54 -12.37 -13.82
N VAL A 9 23.09 -11.37 -14.53
CA VAL A 9 22.39 -10.60 -15.57
C VAL A 9 21.92 -11.50 -16.72
N ARG A 10 22.76 -12.46 -17.15
CA ARG A 10 22.38 -13.40 -18.21
C ARG A 10 21.18 -14.26 -17.81
N LYS A 11 21.23 -14.88 -16.61
CA LYS A 11 20.12 -15.71 -16.13
C LYS A 11 18.84 -14.90 -15.92
N ALA A 12 18.94 -13.67 -15.42
CA ALA A 12 17.79 -12.77 -15.31
C ALA A 12 17.13 -12.53 -16.68
N ASN A 13 17.93 -12.23 -17.71
CA ASN A 13 17.42 -12.03 -19.07
C ASN A 13 16.84 -13.31 -19.69
N ASP A 14 17.41 -14.48 -19.41
CA ASP A 14 16.87 -15.77 -19.86
C ASP A 14 15.46 -16.00 -19.26
N VAL A 15 15.30 -15.70 -17.97
CA VAL A 15 14.01 -15.80 -17.28
C VAL A 15 12.99 -14.80 -17.86
N ILE A 16 13.38 -13.54 -18.09
CA ILE A 16 12.49 -12.51 -18.65
C ILE A 16 12.05 -12.87 -20.07
N ARG A 17 12.95 -13.40 -20.90
CA ARG A 17 12.61 -13.86 -22.26
C ARG A 17 11.57 -14.99 -22.24
N SER A 18 11.65 -15.88 -21.27
CA SER A 18 10.70 -16.99 -21.14
C SER A 18 9.26 -16.58 -20.80
N ILE A 19 8.98 -15.28 -20.55
CA ILE A 19 7.67 -14.79 -20.15
C ILE A 19 6.63 -14.89 -21.27
N ASP A 20 7.03 -14.62 -22.51
CA ASP A 20 6.16 -14.59 -23.70
C ASP A 20 6.73 -15.40 -24.87
N ASP A 21 7.60 -16.38 -24.57
CA ASP A 21 8.14 -17.34 -25.53
C ASP A 21 7.04 -18.22 -26.17
N LYS A 22 7.38 -19.11 -27.11
CA LYS A 22 6.39 -20.04 -27.67
C LYS A 22 5.91 -21.03 -26.59
N PRO A 23 4.60 -21.31 -26.49
CA PRO A 23 4.07 -22.33 -25.59
C PRO A 23 4.71 -23.69 -25.88
N LYS A 24 5.27 -24.34 -24.86
CA LYS A 24 5.64 -25.76 -24.94
C LYS A 24 4.54 -26.65 -24.39
N GLU A 25 4.55 -27.91 -24.81
CA GLU A 25 3.60 -28.92 -24.34
C GLU A 25 3.70 -29.09 -22.81
N GLY A 26 2.54 -29.07 -22.13
CA GLY A 26 2.44 -29.14 -20.67
C GLY A 26 2.59 -27.81 -19.93
N GLU A 27 2.90 -26.71 -20.61
CA GLU A 27 3.02 -25.39 -19.99
C GLU A 27 1.65 -24.70 -19.83
N ARG A 28 1.48 -23.99 -18.71
CA ARG A 28 0.29 -23.18 -18.44
C ARG A 28 0.53 -21.73 -18.86
N TRP A 29 -0.55 -21.11 -19.31
CA TRP A 29 -0.55 -19.77 -19.91
C TRP A 29 -1.77 -19.00 -19.44
N LEU A 30 -1.57 -17.75 -19.05
CA LEU A 30 -2.63 -16.79 -18.82
C LEU A 30 -3.25 -16.35 -20.15
N LYS A 31 -4.58 -16.20 -20.13
CA LYS A 31 -5.34 -15.65 -21.26
C LYS A 31 -5.12 -14.13 -21.34
N LYS A 32 -5.31 -13.61 -22.54
CA LYS A 32 -5.37 -12.18 -22.85
C LYS A 32 -6.41 -11.48 -21.96
N ASP A 33 -6.10 -10.29 -21.48
CA ASP A 33 -7.02 -9.43 -20.73
C ASP A 33 -7.42 -8.18 -21.55
N GLU A 34 -8.23 -7.30 -20.95
CA GLU A 34 -8.75 -6.11 -21.64
C GLU A 34 -7.65 -5.14 -22.08
N GLU A 35 -6.53 -5.11 -21.35
CA GLU A 35 -5.38 -4.24 -21.64
C GLU A 35 -4.47 -4.79 -22.74
N ASN A 36 -4.40 -6.12 -22.94
CA ASN A 36 -3.63 -6.71 -24.03
C ASN A 36 -4.30 -7.90 -24.72
N ARG A 37 -5.08 -7.58 -25.76
CA ARG A 37 -5.74 -8.56 -26.64
C ARG A 37 -4.80 -9.35 -27.57
N LYS A 38 -3.48 -9.10 -27.55
CA LYS A 38 -2.56 -9.60 -28.59
C LYS A 38 -1.79 -10.88 -28.20
N ARG A 39 -1.36 -11.06 -26.95
CA ARG A 39 -0.46 -12.18 -26.57
C ARG A 39 -0.87 -12.88 -25.28
N ASN A 40 -0.69 -14.20 -25.23
CA ASN A 40 -0.77 -14.97 -23.99
C ASN A 40 0.56 -14.82 -23.23
N VAL A 41 0.52 -14.95 -21.90
CA VAL A 41 1.71 -14.88 -21.05
C VAL A 41 1.87 -16.20 -20.30
N LYS A 42 3.09 -16.76 -20.27
CA LYS A 42 3.36 -17.99 -19.52
C LYS A 42 3.18 -17.75 -18.03
N SER A 43 2.68 -18.73 -17.30
CA SER A 43 2.27 -18.52 -15.92
C SER A 43 3.29 -19.09 -14.91
N GLY A 44 3.73 -18.26 -13.95
CA GLY A 44 4.39 -18.63 -12.69
C GLY A 44 5.76 -19.32 -12.75
N ASN A 45 6.27 -19.72 -11.57
CA ASN A 45 7.46 -20.57 -11.35
C ASN A 45 8.81 -20.04 -11.86
N ARG A 46 8.94 -18.72 -11.96
CA ARG A 46 10.20 -18.06 -12.33
C ARG A 46 10.85 -17.42 -11.13
N LEU A 47 12.18 -17.41 -11.14
CA LEU A 47 13.02 -16.75 -10.14
C LEU A 47 14.11 -15.96 -10.85
N ILE A 48 14.19 -14.67 -10.55
CA ILE A 48 15.35 -13.84 -10.81
C ILE A 48 16.06 -13.63 -9.48
N ASP A 49 17.37 -13.88 -9.42
CA ASP A 49 18.14 -13.82 -8.17
C ASP A 49 19.44 -13.04 -8.41
N PHE A 50 19.58 -11.96 -7.64
CA PHE A 50 20.78 -11.13 -7.57
C PHE A 50 21.37 -11.20 -6.16
N ASN A 51 22.53 -11.85 -6.05
CA ASN A 51 23.31 -11.83 -4.82
C ASN A 51 24.44 -10.81 -5.00
N ILE A 52 24.20 -9.59 -4.52
CA ILE A 52 25.10 -8.43 -4.69
C ILE A 52 26.22 -8.47 -3.65
N GLU A 53 25.91 -8.96 -2.45
CA GLU A 53 26.86 -9.13 -1.33
C GLU A 53 28.06 -10.00 -1.74
N ALA A 54 27.81 -11.09 -2.49
CA ALA A 54 28.82 -12.02 -2.95
C ALA A 54 29.69 -11.51 -4.13
N LEU A 55 29.37 -10.35 -4.70
CA LEU A 55 30.13 -9.75 -5.81
C LEU A 55 31.26 -8.86 -5.28
N ASP A 56 32.41 -8.91 -5.94
CA ASP A 56 33.47 -7.92 -5.78
C ASP A 56 33.08 -6.56 -6.42
N GLU A 57 33.86 -5.53 -6.16
CA GLU A 57 33.57 -4.15 -6.62
C GLU A 57 33.44 -4.03 -8.15
N PRO A 58 34.33 -4.60 -8.99
CA PRO A 58 34.17 -4.57 -10.45
C PRO A 58 32.88 -5.25 -10.93
N ASN A 59 32.50 -6.38 -10.33
CA ASN A 59 31.24 -7.03 -10.67
C ASN A 59 30.02 -6.24 -10.19
N ARG A 60 30.09 -5.57 -9.03
CA ARG A 60 29.01 -4.69 -8.56
C ARG A 60 28.79 -3.52 -9.52
N ASP A 61 29.87 -2.89 -9.99
CA ASP A 61 29.79 -1.82 -10.99
C ASP A 61 29.22 -2.31 -12.31
N TYR A 62 29.63 -3.50 -12.76
CA TYR A 62 29.06 -4.12 -13.95
C TYR A 62 27.55 -4.35 -13.78
N LEU A 63 27.14 -4.95 -12.66
CA LEU A 63 25.74 -5.23 -12.36
C LEU A 63 24.93 -3.94 -12.37
N HIS A 64 25.42 -2.91 -11.70
CA HIS A 64 24.80 -1.59 -11.59
C HIS A 64 24.55 -0.97 -12.98
N LYS A 65 25.56 -0.97 -13.86
CA LYS A 65 25.43 -0.46 -15.25
C LYS A 65 24.41 -1.21 -16.10
N HIS A 66 24.12 -2.46 -15.76
CA HIS A 66 23.17 -3.31 -16.50
C HIS A 66 21.83 -3.49 -15.79
N PHE A 67 21.72 -3.01 -14.56
CA PHE A 67 20.57 -3.24 -13.69
C PHE A 67 19.31 -2.62 -14.27
N GLY A 68 19.38 -1.34 -14.69
CA GLY A 68 18.27 -0.63 -15.30
C GLY A 68 17.70 -1.37 -16.51
N LYS A 69 18.57 -1.85 -17.41
CA LYS A 69 18.16 -2.62 -18.60
C LYS A 69 17.41 -3.91 -18.25
N VAL A 70 17.82 -4.61 -17.19
CA VAL A 70 17.12 -5.83 -16.75
C VAL A 70 15.72 -5.49 -16.25
N PHE A 71 15.60 -4.47 -15.39
CA PHE A 71 14.28 -4.06 -14.88
C PHE A 71 13.38 -3.54 -15.99
N MET A 72 13.88 -2.71 -16.91
CA MET A 72 13.08 -2.22 -18.04
C MET A 72 12.48 -3.36 -18.86
N ARG A 73 13.28 -4.37 -19.18
CA ARG A 73 12.79 -5.57 -19.88
C ARG A 73 11.75 -6.33 -19.07
N LEU A 74 11.88 -6.39 -17.75
CA LEU A 74 10.86 -7.01 -16.90
C LEU A 74 9.58 -6.17 -16.85
N LEU A 75 9.68 -4.85 -16.70
CA LEU A 75 8.55 -3.92 -16.67
C LEU A 75 7.73 -3.99 -17.96
N GLU A 76 8.39 -4.06 -19.11
CA GLU A 76 7.74 -4.31 -20.41
C GLU A 76 6.90 -5.59 -20.40
N LYS A 77 7.40 -6.66 -19.77
CA LYS A 77 6.68 -7.92 -19.68
C LYS A 77 5.51 -7.85 -18.70
N ILE A 78 5.65 -7.16 -17.58
CA ILE A 78 4.56 -7.01 -16.60
C ILE A 78 3.43 -6.16 -17.18
N LYS A 79 3.76 -5.09 -17.90
CA LYS A 79 2.78 -4.24 -18.60
C LYS A 79 1.92 -5.00 -19.61
N ILE A 80 2.40 -6.13 -20.13
CA ILE A 80 1.66 -6.93 -21.12
C ILE A 80 0.40 -7.57 -20.51
N ASN A 81 0.31 -7.80 -19.20
CA ASN A 81 -0.84 -8.46 -18.60
C ASN A 81 -1.03 -8.06 -17.13
N SER A 82 -2.20 -7.52 -16.81
CA SER A 82 -2.57 -7.04 -15.47
C SER A 82 -2.55 -8.11 -14.38
N GLN A 83 -2.64 -9.40 -14.75
CA GLN A 83 -2.60 -10.52 -13.82
C GLN A 83 -1.16 -10.92 -13.45
N GLN A 84 -0.13 -10.41 -14.15
CA GLN A 84 1.25 -10.67 -13.75
C GLN A 84 1.55 -10.04 -12.40
N ARG A 85 2.04 -10.87 -11.49
CA ARG A 85 2.39 -10.46 -10.13
C ARG A 85 3.74 -11.05 -9.77
N TRP A 86 4.70 -10.16 -9.58
CA TRP A 86 6.03 -10.51 -9.13
C TRP A 86 6.18 -10.13 -7.66
N MET A 87 6.76 -11.01 -6.85
CA MET A 87 7.14 -10.67 -5.49
C MET A 87 8.63 -10.39 -5.47
N VAL A 88 8.98 -9.15 -5.12
CA VAL A 88 10.36 -8.69 -5.02
C VAL A 88 10.77 -8.72 -3.57
N TRP A 89 11.76 -9.56 -3.29
CA TRP A 89 12.38 -9.75 -1.99
C TRP A 89 13.75 -9.09 -2.01
N TYR A 90 14.08 -8.29 -1.00
CA TYR A 90 15.39 -7.65 -0.96
C TYR A 90 15.92 -7.54 0.47
N LYS A 91 17.24 -7.55 0.59
CA LYS A 91 17.94 -7.48 1.87
C LYS A 91 18.46 -6.05 2.12
N LEU A 92 18.03 -5.47 3.23
CA LEU A 92 18.36 -4.13 3.70
C LEU A 92 18.82 -4.22 5.17
N GLY A 93 20.06 -3.81 5.46
CA GLY A 93 20.59 -3.81 6.83
C GLY A 93 20.50 -5.18 7.53
N GLY A 94 20.73 -6.26 6.79
CA GLY A 94 20.62 -7.64 7.31
C GLY A 94 19.19 -8.17 7.48
N LYS A 95 18.16 -7.34 7.32
CA LYS A 95 16.75 -7.73 7.33
C LYS A 95 16.22 -7.88 5.92
N TYR A 96 15.19 -8.71 5.79
CA TYR A 96 14.53 -8.96 4.53
C TYR A 96 13.22 -8.19 4.44
N GLU A 97 13.07 -7.41 3.39
CA GLU A 97 11.88 -6.63 3.05
C GLU A 97 11.26 -7.15 1.76
N CYS A 98 9.99 -6.84 1.53
CA CYS A 98 9.28 -7.33 0.36
C CYS A 98 8.28 -6.32 -0.20
N SER A 99 8.20 -6.29 -1.52
CA SER A 99 7.22 -5.53 -2.28
C SER A 99 6.62 -6.41 -3.36
N THR A 100 5.35 -6.22 -3.69
CA THR A 100 4.78 -6.82 -4.89
C THR A 100 5.02 -5.87 -6.06
N LEU A 101 5.40 -6.37 -7.22
CA LEU A 101 5.52 -5.62 -8.46
C LEU A 101 4.41 -6.11 -9.42
N ASN A 102 3.52 -5.20 -9.77
CA ASN A 102 2.39 -5.42 -10.66
C ASN A 102 2.03 -4.11 -11.38
N LEU A 103 1.06 -4.14 -12.27
CA LEU A 103 0.66 -2.99 -13.08
C LEU A 103 0.34 -1.71 -12.26
N ASN A 104 -0.20 -1.85 -11.05
CA ASN A 104 -0.58 -0.70 -10.22
C ASN A 104 0.63 0.04 -9.63
N ASN A 105 1.80 -0.59 -9.55
CA ASN A 105 2.97 -0.01 -8.93
C ASN A 105 4.27 -0.15 -9.74
N ILE A 106 4.23 -0.65 -10.98
CA ILE A 106 5.38 -0.63 -11.87
C ILE A 106 5.96 0.78 -12.07
N GLY A 107 5.14 1.83 -11.96
CA GLY A 107 5.56 3.22 -12.08
C GLY A 107 6.48 3.70 -10.94
N THR A 108 6.41 3.11 -9.74
CA THR A 108 7.32 3.48 -8.63
C THR A 108 8.72 2.91 -8.84
N LEU A 109 8.82 1.73 -9.47
CA LEU A 109 10.11 1.16 -9.83
C LEU A 109 10.74 1.92 -10.99
N LEU A 110 9.94 2.32 -11.99
CA LEU A 110 10.41 3.17 -13.08
C LEU A 110 10.98 4.50 -12.56
N HIS A 111 10.26 5.17 -11.66
CA HIS A 111 10.70 6.40 -11.01
C HIS A 111 12.06 6.24 -10.33
N GLN A 112 12.20 5.22 -9.50
CA GLN A 112 13.44 5.00 -8.77
C GLN A 112 14.62 4.72 -9.72
N LEU A 113 14.40 3.93 -10.78
CA LEU A 113 15.43 3.66 -11.78
C LEU A 113 15.88 4.94 -12.50
N LEU A 114 14.95 5.84 -12.82
CA LEU A 114 15.26 7.13 -13.45
C LEU A 114 16.01 8.04 -12.48
N LYS A 115 15.46 8.25 -11.28
CA LYS A 115 16.02 9.08 -10.21
C LYS A 115 17.43 8.66 -9.79
N GLU A 116 17.70 7.36 -9.73
CA GLU A 116 19.02 6.83 -9.37
C GLU A 116 19.98 6.66 -10.58
N ASN A 117 19.60 7.15 -11.77
CA ASN A 117 20.39 7.12 -13.01
C ASN A 117 20.73 5.71 -13.53
N PHE A 118 19.84 4.73 -13.31
CA PHE A 118 19.95 3.40 -13.92
C PHE A 118 19.41 3.38 -15.35
N ILE A 119 18.53 4.32 -15.69
CA ILE A 119 17.94 4.51 -17.02
C ILE A 119 17.91 5.99 -17.36
N SER A 120 17.84 6.31 -18.66
CA SER A 120 17.66 7.66 -19.17
C SER A 120 16.18 8.06 -19.25
N GLU A 121 15.91 9.37 -19.33
CA GLU A 121 14.55 9.89 -19.57
C GLU A 121 13.94 9.35 -20.88
N ILE A 122 14.77 9.14 -21.92
CA ILE A 122 14.32 8.56 -23.19
C ILE A 122 13.82 7.12 -22.98
N GLU A 123 14.57 6.32 -22.23
CA GLU A 123 14.18 4.93 -21.90
C GLU A 123 12.92 4.91 -21.04
N ALA A 124 12.79 5.81 -20.05
CA ALA A 124 11.61 5.91 -19.21
C ALA A 124 10.35 6.27 -20.02
N ASN A 125 10.45 7.28 -20.88
CA ASN A 125 9.35 7.70 -21.76
C ASN A 125 8.95 6.59 -22.75
N ALA A 126 9.93 5.86 -23.29
CA ALA A 126 9.69 4.75 -24.21
C ALA A 126 8.96 3.56 -23.57
N ALA A 127 9.02 3.39 -22.24
CA ALA A 127 8.29 2.32 -21.55
C ALA A 127 6.76 2.51 -21.65
N GLY A 128 6.29 3.74 -21.86
CA GLY A 128 4.88 4.10 -21.86
C GLY A 128 4.17 3.69 -20.56
N ILE A 129 4.89 3.68 -19.45
CA ILE A 129 4.39 3.46 -18.09
C ILE A 129 4.27 4.83 -17.46
N VAL A 130 3.17 5.09 -16.75
CA VAL A 130 3.03 6.34 -15.98
C VAL A 130 3.97 6.26 -14.78
N GLU A 131 4.97 7.14 -14.75
CA GLU A 131 5.88 7.29 -13.61
C GLU A 131 5.11 7.76 -12.37
N MET A 132 5.50 7.23 -11.21
CA MET A 132 4.90 7.58 -9.91
C MET A 132 5.95 8.29 -9.05
N HIS A 133 5.58 9.23 -8.18
CA HIS A 133 6.54 10.03 -7.41
C HIS A 133 7.22 9.31 -6.22
N TYR A 134 7.26 7.98 -6.20
CA TYR A 134 7.75 7.20 -5.06
C TYR A 134 8.73 6.14 -5.47
N ASP A 135 9.70 5.87 -4.60
CA ASP A 135 10.66 4.79 -4.77
C ASP A 135 9.96 3.44 -4.55
N PHE A 136 10.42 2.38 -5.22
CA PHE A 136 9.92 1.02 -5.06
C PHE A 136 10.60 0.29 -3.89
N PHE A 137 11.90 0.52 -3.73
CA PHE A 137 12.71 0.02 -2.62
C PHE A 137 12.75 1.06 -1.50
N LEU A 138 12.79 0.59 -0.25
CA LEU A 138 12.90 1.45 0.94
C LEU A 138 14.23 2.22 1.06
N THR A 139 15.16 2.01 0.14
CA THR A 139 16.47 2.65 0.12
C THR A 139 16.96 2.77 -1.33
N ASN A 140 18.07 3.46 -1.54
CA ASN A 140 18.75 3.44 -2.84
C ASN A 140 19.05 2.00 -3.26
N ILE A 141 18.85 1.68 -4.53
CA ILE A 141 19.09 0.34 -5.09
C ILE A 141 20.53 -0.11 -4.82
N LYS A 142 21.50 0.82 -4.85
CA LYS A 142 22.93 0.55 -4.57
C LYS A 142 23.19 0.03 -3.16
N ASN A 143 22.32 0.30 -2.20
CA ASN A 143 22.46 -0.12 -0.81
C ASN A 143 21.96 -1.56 -0.57
N LEU A 144 21.33 -2.17 -1.58
CA LEU A 144 20.76 -3.51 -1.47
C LEU A 144 21.86 -4.56 -1.59
N THR A 145 21.82 -5.56 -0.72
CA THR A 145 22.81 -6.65 -0.70
C THR A 145 22.32 -7.91 -1.40
N GLU A 146 21.00 -8.04 -1.58
CA GLU A 146 20.37 -9.16 -2.26
C GLU A 146 19.01 -8.75 -2.80
N ILE A 147 18.66 -9.18 -4.02
CA ILE A 147 17.35 -8.98 -4.63
C ILE A 147 16.89 -10.28 -5.29
N LYS A 148 15.71 -10.78 -4.92
CA LYS A 148 15.08 -11.98 -5.47
C LYS A 148 13.68 -11.66 -5.94
N MET A 149 13.37 -11.95 -7.21
CA MET A 149 12.06 -11.70 -7.80
C MET A 149 11.41 -13.02 -8.15
N TYR A 150 10.29 -13.31 -7.49
CA TYR A 150 9.50 -14.52 -7.70
C TYR A 150 8.29 -14.21 -8.54
N ASP A 151 8.08 -14.96 -9.61
CA ASP A 151 6.85 -14.87 -10.37
C ASP A 151 5.75 -15.67 -9.66
N LEU A 152 4.82 -14.93 -9.06
CA LEU A 152 3.68 -15.47 -8.33
C LEU A 152 2.38 -15.43 -9.15
N THR A 153 2.47 -15.25 -10.46
CA THR A 153 1.31 -15.07 -11.34
C THR A 153 0.33 -16.26 -11.30
N GLU A 154 0.80 -17.49 -11.08
CA GLU A 154 -0.07 -18.68 -10.89
C GLU A 154 -0.57 -18.90 -9.46
N TYR A 155 -0.07 -18.10 -8.54
CA TYR A 155 -0.14 -18.37 -7.13
C TYR A 155 -0.99 -17.31 -6.44
N GLU A 156 -2.29 -17.36 -6.69
CA GLU A 156 -3.26 -16.57 -5.93
C GLU A 156 -3.15 -16.90 -4.44
N GLY A 157 -3.00 -15.87 -3.62
CA GLY A 157 -2.95 -16.00 -2.16
C GLY A 157 -1.64 -16.54 -1.59
N LEU A 158 -0.57 -16.68 -2.37
CA LEU A 158 0.75 -17.00 -1.81
C LEU A 158 1.33 -15.82 -1.04
N THR A 159 2.06 -16.16 0.04
CA THR A 159 2.44 -15.21 1.08
C THR A 159 3.93 -15.27 1.37
N MET A 160 4.46 -14.22 2.00
CA MET A 160 5.85 -14.18 2.47
C MET A 160 6.27 -15.37 3.32
N SER A 161 5.35 -15.96 4.09
CA SER A 161 5.64 -17.12 4.94
C SER A 161 5.82 -18.43 4.15
N ASP A 162 5.25 -18.50 2.95
CA ASP A 162 5.28 -19.70 2.11
C ASP A 162 6.57 -19.77 1.28
N VAL A 163 7.10 -18.61 0.88
CA VAL A 163 8.36 -18.53 0.10
C VAL A 163 9.60 -18.69 1.00
N LYS A 164 9.52 -18.30 2.28
CA LYS A 164 10.61 -18.54 3.26
C LYS A 164 10.92 -20.03 3.50
N LYS A 165 10.01 -20.95 3.14
CA LYS A 165 10.17 -22.40 3.34
C LYS A 165 10.71 -23.15 2.09
N GLY A 166 11.11 -22.44 1.03
CA GLY A 166 11.66 -23.04 -0.19
C GLY A 166 10.89 -22.64 -1.46
N LYS A 167 10.91 -23.50 -2.49
CA LYS A 167 10.19 -23.24 -3.75
C LYS A 167 8.70 -22.97 -3.47
N PRO A 168 8.08 -21.94 -4.07
CA PRO A 168 6.65 -21.67 -3.93
C PRO A 168 5.83 -22.93 -4.22
N LYS A 169 5.01 -23.39 -3.26
CA LYS A 169 4.08 -24.50 -3.47
C LYS A 169 2.68 -23.94 -3.61
N LYS A 170 1.93 -24.41 -4.62
CA LYS A 170 0.52 -24.05 -4.79
C LYS A 170 -0.23 -24.48 -3.53
N ARG A 171 -0.91 -23.54 -2.86
CA ARG A 171 -1.90 -23.94 -1.86
C ARG A 171 -3.14 -24.45 -2.61
N PRO A 172 -3.67 -25.63 -2.27
CA PRO A 172 -5.03 -25.96 -2.67
C PRO A 172 -5.94 -24.86 -2.08
N TYR A 173 -6.81 -24.27 -2.90
CA TYR A 173 -7.77 -23.23 -2.50
C TYR A 173 -8.74 -23.70 -1.38
N LYS A 174 -8.68 -24.98 -1.00
CA LYS A 174 -9.53 -25.68 -0.04
C LYS A 174 -8.75 -26.81 0.65
N ASP A 175 -7.63 -26.49 1.28
CA ASP A 175 -6.78 -27.49 1.94
C ASP A 175 -7.29 -27.83 3.34
N GLU A 176 -8.04 -28.94 3.45
CA GLU A 176 -8.62 -29.41 4.71
C GLU A 176 -7.59 -29.73 5.77
N SER A 177 -6.33 -30.00 5.39
CA SER A 177 -5.26 -30.27 6.36
C SER A 177 -4.94 -29.05 7.24
N THR A 178 -5.31 -27.85 6.80
CA THR A 178 -5.09 -26.58 7.50
C THR A 178 -6.19 -26.24 8.52
N LEU A 179 -7.30 -26.97 8.51
CA LEU A 179 -8.45 -26.77 9.39
C LEU A 179 -8.25 -27.46 10.75
N THR A 180 -8.80 -26.88 11.80
CA THR A 180 -8.94 -27.55 13.11
C THR A 180 -9.91 -28.73 13.03
N ASN A 181 -9.88 -29.62 14.02
CA ASN A 181 -10.80 -30.77 14.06
C ASN A 181 -12.27 -30.34 14.06
N ASP A 182 -12.60 -29.24 14.75
CA ASP A 182 -13.96 -28.69 14.78
C ASP A 182 -14.37 -28.11 13.43
N GLN A 183 -13.46 -27.38 12.76
CA GLN A 183 -13.68 -26.86 11.41
C GLN A 183 -13.87 -27.98 10.39
N LYS A 184 -13.14 -29.10 10.53
CA LYS A 184 -13.33 -30.29 9.68
C LYS A 184 -14.70 -30.92 9.90
N ALA A 185 -15.14 -31.04 11.15
CA ALA A 185 -16.47 -31.57 11.47
C ALA A 185 -17.59 -30.68 10.89
N ILE A 186 -17.43 -29.36 10.97
CA ILE A 186 -18.37 -28.39 10.38
C ILE A 186 -18.36 -28.50 8.84
N LEU A 187 -17.18 -28.58 8.22
CA LEU A 187 -17.08 -28.73 6.78
C LEU A 187 -17.73 -30.04 6.30
N GLU A 188 -17.59 -31.14 7.03
CA GLU A 188 -18.26 -32.40 6.68
C GLU A 188 -19.77 -32.33 6.84
N ALA A 189 -20.26 -31.71 7.91
CA ALA A 189 -21.69 -31.44 8.06
C ALA A 189 -22.22 -30.58 6.89
N LEU A 190 -21.47 -29.55 6.46
CA LEU A 190 -21.82 -28.72 5.32
C LEU A 190 -21.80 -29.48 3.99
N LYS A 191 -20.82 -30.37 3.77
CA LYS A 191 -20.77 -31.23 2.58
C LYS A 191 -21.99 -32.14 2.48
N GLN A 192 -22.46 -32.68 3.61
CA GLN A 192 -23.67 -33.51 3.66
C GLN A 192 -24.95 -32.75 3.26
N THR A 193 -24.98 -31.42 3.43
CA THR A 193 -26.12 -30.60 2.97
C THR A 193 -26.16 -30.39 1.47
N GLY A 194 -25.04 -30.61 0.75
CA GLY A 194 -24.91 -30.35 -0.68
C GLY A 194 -25.01 -28.87 -1.10
N ASN A 195 -25.10 -27.94 -0.14
CA ASN A 195 -25.26 -26.51 -0.43
C ASN A 195 -23.90 -25.86 -0.75
N SER A 196 -23.64 -25.69 -2.05
CA SER A 196 -22.39 -25.12 -2.57
C SER A 196 -22.09 -23.72 -2.05
N ALA A 197 -23.10 -22.88 -1.81
CA ALA A 197 -22.92 -21.52 -1.32
C ALA A 197 -22.44 -21.47 0.14
N LEU A 198 -22.93 -22.38 0.99
CA LEU A 198 -22.49 -22.48 2.38
C LEU A 198 -21.08 -23.03 2.50
N ILE A 199 -20.73 -24.01 1.66
CA ILE A 199 -19.37 -24.54 1.57
C ILE A 199 -18.40 -23.44 1.09
N GLU A 200 -18.82 -22.62 0.12
CA GLU A 200 -18.04 -21.49 -0.36
C GLU A 200 -17.85 -20.41 0.72
N SER A 201 -18.91 -20.06 1.45
CA SER A 201 -18.83 -19.14 2.60
C SER A 201 -17.89 -19.66 3.69
N PHE A 202 -17.97 -20.96 4.01
CA PHE A 202 -17.08 -21.58 5.00
C PHE A 202 -15.61 -21.42 4.62
N TRP A 203 -15.27 -21.70 3.35
CA TRP A 203 -13.89 -21.55 2.86
C TRP A 203 -13.44 -20.10 2.78
N LYS A 204 -14.35 -19.16 2.49
CA LYS A 204 -14.08 -17.73 2.56
C LYS A 204 -13.71 -17.29 4.00
N ASP A 205 -14.40 -17.83 4.99
CA ASP A 205 -14.21 -17.44 6.40
C ASP A 205 -13.03 -18.15 7.08
N ASN A 206 -12.67 -19.36 6.61
CA ASN A 206 -11.72 -20.25 7.29
C ASN A 206 -10.52 -20.70 6.45
N GLY A 207 -10.59 -20.64 5.11
CA GLY A 207 -9.54 -21.06 4.19
C GLY A 207 -8.49 -19.99 3.89
N GLU A 208 -8.87 -18.72 4.02
CA GLU A 208 -7.93 -17.62 3.95
C GLU A 208 -7.20 -17.53 5.29
N LYS A 209 -5.86 -17.64 5.29
CA LYS A 209 -5.09 -17.05 6.39
C LYS A 209 -5.55 -15.59 6.46
N LYS A 210 -6.28 -15.21 7.52
CA LYS A 210 -6.61 -13.81 7.78
C LYS A 210 -5.29 -13.06 7.86
N PHE A 211 -4.93 -12.41 6.77
CA PHE A 211 -3.83 -11.48 6.75
C PHE A 211 -4.27 -10.33 7.63
N TYR A 212 -3.64 -10.19 8.79
CA TYR A 212 -3.54 -8.87 9.37
C TYR A 212 -2.71 -8.05 8.37
N LYS A 213 -3.38 -7.40 7.42
CA LYS A 213 -2.77 -6.44 6.50
C LYS A 213 -1.96 -5.51 7.41
N LYS A 214 -0.63 -5.48 7.22
CA LYS A 214 0.19 -4.51 7.95
C LYS A 214 -0.36 -3.15 7.53
N ARG A 215 -0.94 -2.43 8.49
CA ARG A 215 -1.53 -1.12 8.23
C ARG A 215 -0.45 -0.22 7.64
N SER A 216 -0.75 0.43 6.53
CA SER A 216 0.13 1.34 5.80
C SER A 216 -0.62 2.62 5.49
N GLY A 217 0.08 3.69 5.10
CA GLY A 217 -0.53 4.91 4.59
C GLY A 217 -0.66 4.90 3.07
N GLN A 218 -1.85 4.67 2.54
CA GLN A 218 -2.29 4.69 1.14
C GLN A 218 -3.19 5.92 0.87
N PHE A 219 -3.69 6.07 -0.36
CA PHE A 219 -4.66 7.13 -0.68
C PHE A 219 -6.00 6.93 0.03
N TRP A 220 -6.61 8.03 0.46
CA TRP A 220 -8.00 8.00 0.91
C TRP A 220 -8.92 7.71 -0.28
N LYS A 221 -9.77 6.69 -0.15
CA LYS A 221 -10.55 6.14 -1.28
C LYS A 221 -11.93 6.78 -1.48
N TYR A 222 -12.37 7.66 -0.57
CA TYR A 222 -13.72 8.22 -0.59
C TYR A 222 -13.71 9.73 -0.81
N LEU A 223 -14.67 10.24 -1.58
CA LEU A 223 -14.93 11.68 -1.65
C LEU A 223 -15.90 12.11 -0.55
N CYS A 224 -15.69 13.31 -0.01
CA CYS A 224 -16.63 13.94 0.92
C CYS A 224 -17.78 14.58 0.13
N THR A 225 -19.00 14.09 0.36
CA THR A 225 -20.20 14.56 -0.35
C THR A 225 -20.84 15.80 0.28
N LEU A 226 -20.48 16.13 1.52
CA LEU A 226 -20.91 17.35 2.19
C LEU A 226 -20.02 18.52 1.75
N PRO A 227 -20.55 19.76 1.62
CA PRO A 227 -19.75 20.93 1.27
C PRO A 227 -18.96 21.46 2.49
N ILE A 228 -18.13 20.60 3.06
CA ILE A 228 -17.20 20.89 4.15
C ILE A 228 -15.78 20.64 3.66
N ASN A 229 -14.85 21.49 4.08
CA ASN A 229 -13.44 21.35 3.72
C ASN A 229 -12.74 20.40 4.70
N LEU A 230 -12.29 19.25 4.19
CA LEU A 230 -11.49 18.26 4.91
C LEU A 230 -10.11 18.02 4.24
N GLU A 231 -9.65 18.94 3.38
CA GLU A 231 -8.39 18.82 2.64
C GLU A 231 -7.17 18.75 3.57
N ARG A 232 -7.28 19.31 4.79
CA ARG A 232 -6.28 19.18 5.87
C ARG A 232 -6.00 17.72 6.26
N TYR A 233 -6.88 16.78 5.91
CA TYR A 233 -6.71 15.35 6.13
C TYR A 233 -6.61 14.55 4.81
N GLN A 234 -6.33 15.23 3.69
CA GLN A 234 -6.37 14.67 2.32
C GLN A 234 -7.72 14.02 1.96
N ILE A 235 -8.82 14.53 2.51
CA ILE A 235 -10.18 14.13 2.15
C ILE A 235 -10.77 15.23 1.25
N PHE A 236 -10.99 14.90 -0.01
CA PHE A 236 -11.43 15.87 -1.03
C PHE A 236 -12.92 15.72 -1.35
N ASN A 237 -13.54 16.82 -1.78
CA ASN A 237 -14.92 16.79 -2.30
C ASN A 237 -14.97 16.37 -3.77
N GLU A 238 -13.89 16.58 -4.52
CA GLU A 238 -13.79 16.27 -5.94
C GLU A 238 -12.36 15.88 -6.36
N LEU A 239 -12.26 15.13 -7.46
CA LEU A 239 -10.99 14.80 -8.10
C LEU A 239 -10.77 15.73 -9.29
N ASN A 240 -9.74 16.56 -9.20
CA ASN A 240 -9.29 17.45 -10.27
C ASN A 240 -7.76 17.46 -10.30
N LYS A 241 -7.15 18.20 -11.25
CA LYS A 241 -5.69 18.25 -11.38
C LYS A 241 -4.99 18.73 -10.10
N ARG A 242 -5.57 19.70 -9.38
CA ARG A 242 -5.04 20.21 -8.10
C ARG A 242 -5.08 19.16 -7.01
N THR A 243 -6.24 18.51 -6.81
CA THR A 243 -6.38 17.49 -5.76
C THR A 243 -5.55 16.26 -6.07
N ALA A 244 -5.41 15.88 -7.35
CA ALA A 244 -4.48 14.84 -7.77
C ALA A 244 -3.02 15.18 -7.41
N THR A 245 -2.55 16.41 -7.67
CA THR A 245 -1.22 16.85 -7.26
C THR A 245 -1.01 16.76 -5.74
N LEU A 246 -1.93 17.30 -4.95
CA LEU A 246 -1.87 17.23 -3.47
C LEU A 246 -1.90 15.80 -2.94
N MET A 247 -2.62 14.92 -3.63
CA MET A 247 -2.65 13.51 -3.33
C MET A 247 -1.30 12.87 -3.62
N THR A 248 -0.63 13.20 -4.74
CA THR A 248 0.56 12.50 -5.20
C THR A 248 1.89 13.04 -4.68
N GLU A 249 1.96 14.32 -4.31
CA GLU A 249 3.19 15.01 -3.91
C GLU A 249 3.79 14.43 -2.63
N ASP A 250 3.03 14.44 -1.53
CA ASP A 250 3.45 13.87 -0.25
C ASP A 250 2.58 12.69 0.14
N ASN A 251 3.20 11.69 0.77
CA ASN A 251 2.45 10.60 1.38
C ASN A 251 1.61 11.09 2.57
N CYS A 252 0.56 10.36 2.91
CA CYS A 252 -0.39 10.81 3.93
C CYS A 252 0.24 10.98 5.32
N PHE A 253 1.32 10.26 5.62
CA PHE A 253 2.08 10.44 6.86
C PHE A 253 2.84 11.78 6.87
N VAL A 254 3.62 12.06 5.83
CA VAL A 254 4.36 13.32 5.65
C VAL A 254 3.38 14.49 5.61
N TYR A 255 2.29 14.36 4.85
CA TYR A 255 1.25 15.38 4.77
C TYR A 255 0.64 15.66 6.16
N ALA A 256 0.34 14.63 6.94
CA ALA A 256 -0.15 14.83 8.32
C ALA A 256 0.88 15.54 9.21
N CYS A 257 2.17 15.27 9.05
CA CYS A 257 3.25 15.99 9.74
C CYS A 257 3.33 17.46 9.31
N ILE A 258 3.19 17.76 8.02
CA ILE A 258 3.14 19.13 7.49
C ILE A 258 1.95 19.88 8.12
N GLN A 259 0.78 19.25 8.14
CA GLN A 259 -0.43 19.84 8.73
C GLN A 259 -0.35 19.99 10.26
N ALA A 260 0.47 19.17 10.93
CA ALA A 260 0.82 19.33 12.34
C ALA A 260 1.78 20.50 12.60
N GLY A 261 2.31 21.15 11.55
CA GLY A 261 3.24 22.27 11.67
C GLY A 261 4.65 21.82 12.04
N VAL A 262 5.11 20.69 11.50
CA VAL A 262 6.54 20.32 11.52
C VAL A 262 7.29 21.25 10.56
N ASP A 263 8.48 21.71 10.95
CA ASP A 263 9.31 22.62 10.16
C ASP A 263 9.82 21.96 8.87
N GLY A 264 10.17 22.79 7.89
CA GLY A 264 10.57 22.33 6.55
C GLY A 264 11.80 21.43 6.55
N GLU A 265 12.83 21.75 7.35
CA GLU A 265 14.06 20.94 7.45
C GLU A 265 13.75 19.53 7.96
N THR A 266 12.93 19.42 9.01
CA THR A 266 12.51 18.13 9.55
C THR A 266 11.61 17.37 8.56
N ILE A 267 10.72 18.06 7.83
CA ILE A 267 9.90 17.43 6.79
C ILE A 267 10.77 16.87 5.66
N ASP A 268 11.76 17.62 5.20
CA ASP A 268 12.67 17.16 4.15
C ASP A 268 13.46 15.93 4.61
N HIS A 269 13.91 15.92 5.88
CA HIS A 269 14.51 14.72 6.45
C HIS A 269 13.53 13.52 6.50
N ILE A 270 12.27 13.75 6.89
CA ILE A 270 11.25 12.69 6.85
C ILE A 270 11.04 12.18 5.42
N ARG A 271 11.05 13.05 4.40
CA ARG A 271 10.96 12.64 2.98
C ARG A 271 12.16 11.81 2.52
N GLU A 272 13.35 12.10 3.02
CA GLU A 272 14.56 11.29 2.73
C GLU A 272 14.47 9.88 3.29
N VAL A 273 13.83 9.72 4.46
CA VAL A 273 13.61 8.42 5.11
C VAL A 273 12.40 7.71 4.49
N ILE A 274 11.29 8.42 4.27
CA ILE A 274 10.06 7.89 3.70
C ILE A 274 10.06 8.06 2.19
N ARG A 275 10.72 7.10 1.54
CA ARG A 275 10.87 7.08 0.08
C ARG A 275 9.70 6.44 -0.66
N VAL A 276 8.84 5.72 0.08
CA VAL A 276 7.73 4.94 -0.47
C VAL A 276 6.39 5.63 -0.20
N ARG A 277 5.45 5.45 -1.13
CA ARG A 277 4.07 5.96 -0.97
C ARG A 277 3.43 5.34 0.26
N ASP A 278 3.43 4.01 0.28
CA ASP A 278 2.76 3.21 1.29
C ASP A 278 3.66 3.05 2.51
N PHE A 279 3.60 4.02 3.42
CA PHE A 279 4.44 4.00 4.62
C PHE A 279 3.88 3.05 5.69
N PRO A 280 4.59 1.98 6.08
CA PRO A 280 4.06 1.01 7.03
C PRO A 280 4.08 1.52 8.47
N GLN A 281 3.04 1.18 9.21
CA GLN A 281 2.92 1.53 10.63
C GLN A 281 4.05 0.97 11.50
N SER A 282 4.64 -0.16 11.13
CA SER A 282 5.80 -0.73 11.84
C SER A 282 7.08 0.12 11.74
N LYS A 283 7.14 1.06 10.78
CA LYS A 283 8.32 1.89 10.50
C LYS A 283 8.26 3.28 11.15
N VAL A 284 7.14 3.64 11.78
CA VAL A 284 6.96 4.94 12.47
C VAL A 284 8.01 5.16 13.56
N GLN A 285 8.47 4.09 14.23
CA GLN A 285 9.53 4.19 15.23
C GLN A 285 10.84 4.73 14.64
N GLU A 286 11.19 4.31 13.41
CA GLU A 286 12.44 4.74 12.75
C GLU A 286 12.41 6.27 12.50
N ILE A 287 11.24 6.82 12.18
CA ILE A 287 11.04 8.27 12.02
C ILE A 287 11.09 9.00 13.37
N SER A 288 10.47 8.39 14.39
CA SER A 288 10.48 8.94 15.75
C SER A 288 11.90 9.10 16.27
N ASP A 289 12.72 8.05 16.12
CA ASP A 289 14.13 8.06 16.54
C ASP A 289 14.96 9.06 15.74
N ALA A 290 14.73 9.18 14.42
CA ALA A 290 15.47 10.10 13.54
C ALA A 290 15.13 11.59 13.74
N THR A 291 13.90 11.92 14.15
CA THR A 291 13.41 13.31 14.21
C THR A 291 13.24 13.85 15.62
N GLY A 292 13.27 12.99 16.65
CA GLY A 292 12.92 13.37 18.02
C GLY A 292 11.42 13.66 18.22
N ILE A 293 10.58 13.33 17.24
CA ILE A 293 9.12 13.48 17.33
C ILE A 293 8.49 12.21 17.90
N ALA A 294 7.69 12.34 18.95
CA ALA A 294 6.83 11.26 19.40
C ALA A 294 5.54 11.19 18.56
N PHE A 295 5.10 9.99 18.21
CA PHE A 295 3.87 9.77 17.46
C PHE A 295 2.89 8.89 18.24
N ASN A 296 1.66 9.38 18.44
CA ASN A 296 0.56 8.58 18.98
C ASN A 296 -0.39 8.22 17.84
N VAL A 297 -0.33 6.98 17.35
CA VAL A 297 -1.16 6.52 16.23
C VAL A 297 -2.38 5.80 16.77
N THR A 298 -3.55 6.40 16.63
CA THR A 298 -4.85 5.76 16.88
C THR A 298 -5.28 5.00 15.64
N ILE A 299 -5.48 3.69 15.75
CA ILE A 299 -5.93 2.83 14.65
C ILE A 299 -7.45 2.66 14.76
N GLY A 300 -8.17 3.18 13.77
CA GLY A 300 -9.64 3.09 13.70
C GLY A 300 -10.14 2.02 12.73
N TYR A 301 -11.28 1.43 13.07
CA TYR A 301 -11.95 0.39 12.28
C TYR A 301 -13.43 0.78 12.07
N PHE A 302 -13.85 0.93 10.80
CA PHE A 302 -15.25 1.28 10.48
C PHE A 302 -16.22 0.12 10.74
N ASN A 303 -15.86 -1.08 10.29
CA ASN A 303 -16.73 -2.26 10.25
C ASN A 303 -16.31 -3.36 11.24
N ASP A 304 -15.48 -3.03 12.21
CA ASP A 304 -14.96 -4.01 13.16
C ASP A 304 -15.47 -3.70 14.57
N SER A 305 -15.90 -4.72 15.29
CA SER A 305 -16.27 -4.62 16.71
C SER A 305 -15.07 -4.32 17.61
N ARG A 306 -13.84 -4.35 17.06
CA ARG A 306 -12.62 -3.97 17.77
C ARG A 306 -12.65 -2.50 18.21
N HIS A 307 -12.30 -2.29 19.47
CA HIS A 307 -12.00 -0.96 19.98
C HIS A 307 -10.77 -0.38 19.27
N ASN A 308 -10.72 0.94 19.15
CA ASN A 308 -9.56 1.64 18.62
C ASN A 308 -8.31 1.24 19.43
N GLU A 309 -7.24 0.90 18.72
CA GLU A 309 -5.94 0.63 19.33
C GLU A 309 -5.09 1.90 19.27
N ILE A 310 -4.39 2.24 20.36
CA ILE A 310 -3.45 3.35 20.36
C ILE A 310 -2.04 2.76 20.44
N LYS A 311 -1.21 3.10 19.46
CA LYS A 311 0.21 2.74 19.45
C LYS A 311 1.08 3.98 19.56
N ARG A 312 1.97 3.95 20.54
CA ARG A 312 2.87 5.07 20.86
C ARG A 312 4.27 4.77 20.38
N TYR A 313 4.86 5.74 19.70
CA TYR A 313 6.24 5.75 19.23
C TYR A 313 6.93 6.90 19.92
N ILE A 314 7.89 6.58 20.77
CA ILE A 314 8.64 7.56 21.54
C ILE A 314 10.10 7.41 21.09
N PRO A 315 10.80 8.51 20.79
CA PRO A 315 12.21 8.46 20.42
C PRO A 315 13.02 7.76 21.51
N LYS A 316 13.89 6.83 21.11
CA LYS A 316 14.73 6.06 22.04
C LYS A 316 16.13 6.63 22.20
N GLU A 317 16.61 7.34 21.19
CA GLU A 317 17.99 7.79 21.08
C GLU A 317 18.16 9.30 21.37
N CYS A 318 17.05 10.03 21.53
CA CYS A 318 17.04 11.47 21.76
C CYS A 318 15.85 11.91 22.62
N GLU A 319 15.91 13.15 23.12
CA GLU A 319 14.78 13.74 23.86
C GLU A 319 13.59 14.02 22.93
N THR A 320 12.38 13.90 23.48
CA THR A 320 11.16 14.19 22.73
C THR A 320 10.97 15.69 22.58
N VAL A 321 11.13 16.20 21.36
CA VAL A 321 10.98 17.63 21.05
C VAL A 321 9.50 18.01 20.93
N ARG A 322 8.66 17.09 20.44
CA ARG A 322 7.21 17.29 20.32
C ARG A 322 6.47 15.96 20.20
N SER A 323 5.15 16.00 20.35
CA SER A 323 4.26 14.87 20.12
C SER A 323 3.23 15.20 19.04
N ILE A 324 2.94 14.23 18.17
CA ILE A 324 1.92 14.34 17.11
C ILE A 324 0.93 13.19 17.27
N ASP A 325 -0.36 13.53 17.35
CA ASP A 325 -1.45 12.57 17.40
C ASP A 325 -1.95 12.30 15.98
N LEU A 326 -1.87 11.04 15.55
CA LEU A 326 -2.27 10.59 14.23
C LEU A 326 -3.45 9.61 14.32
N LEU A 327 -4.27 9.61 13.28
CA LEU A 327 -5.35 8.66 13.07
C LEU A 327 -5.01 7.82 11.83
N LEU A 328 -5.02 6.50 11.95
CA LEU A 328 -4.80 5.55 10.87
C LEU A 328 -6.07 4.74 10.62
N VAL A 329 -6.76 5.07 9.53
CA VAL A 329 -8.07 4.47 9.18
C VAL A 329 -8.07 4.14 7.70
N GLU A 330 -8.60 2.97 7.34
CA GLU A 330 -8.63 2.48 5.95
C GLU A 330 -7.25 2.59 5.26
N ASP A 331 -6.20 2.31 6.02
CA ASP A 331 -4.82 2.45 5.57
C ASP A 331 -4.51 3.88 5.11
N HIS A 332 -4.92 4.93 5.83
CA HIS A 332 -4.58 6.33 5.55
C HIS A 332 -4.27 7.08 6.85
N TYR A 333 -3.15 7.81 6.88
CA TYR A 333 -2.75 8.65 8.02
C TYR A 333 -3.40 10.03 7.93
N MET A 334 -3.92 10.49 9.05
CA MET A 334 -4.50 11.83 9.19
C MET A 334 -4.08 12.42 10.52
N LEU A 335 -4.09 13.74 10.63
CA LEU A 335 -3.93 14.41 11.92
C LEU A 335 -5.16 14.12 12.81
N ASN A 336 -4.95 13.61 14.02
CA ASN A 336 -6.03 13.28 14.94
C ASN A 336 -6.41 14.51 15.78
N GLU A 337 -7.25 15.38 15.22
CA GLU A 337 -7.72 16.59 15.88
C GLU A 337 -9.24 16.62 16.03
N ARG A 338 -9.75 17.66 16.70
CA ARG A 338 -11.19 17.89 16.88
C ARG A 338 -11.65 18.98 15.93
N LEU A 339 -12.73 18.72 15.20
CA LEU A 339 -13.27 19.63 14.21
C LEU A 339 -14.40 20.46 14.83
N PRO A 340 -14.54 21.74 14.44
CA PRO A 340 -15.58 22.64 14.91
C PRO A 340 -16.96 22.34 14.27
N MET A 341 -17.40 21.08 14.31
CA MET A 341 -18.69 20.63 13.80
C MET A 341 -19.32 19.57 14.70
N THR A 342 -20.58 19.25 14.48
CA THR A 342 -21.29 18.19 15.20
C THR A 342 -21.60 17.00 14.29
N THR A 343 -21.70 15.81 14.87
CA THR A 343 -22.23 14.63 14.15
C THR A 343 -23.70 14.79 13.79
N TYR A 344 -24.47 15.61 14.53
CA TYR A 344 -25.86 15.90 14.23
C TYR A 344 -26.00 16.63 12.90
N PHE A 345 -25.14 17.62 12.63
CA PHE A 345 -25.10 18.31 11.34
C PHE A 345 -24.86 17.33 10.19
N ILE A 346 -23.87 16.45 10.33
CA ILE A 346 -23.50 15.47 9.28
C ILE A 346 -24.68 14.57 8.95
N ARG A 347 -25.35 14.00 9.97
CA ARG A 347 -26.48 13.06 9.80
C ARG A 347 -27.71 13.73 9.18
N ASN A 348 -27.96 14.99 9.53
CA ASN A 348 -29.19 15.69 9.19
C ASN A 348 -28.98 16.81 8.16
N TYR A 349 -27.86 16.79 7.42
CA TYR A 349 -27.46 17.89 6.54
C TYR A 349 -28.54 18.30 5.55
N LYS A 350 -29.21 17.34 4.90
CA LYS A 350 -30.26 17.62 3.92
C LYS A 350 -31.45 18.38 4.52
N GLU A 351 -31.86 18.02 5.73
CA GLU A 351 -32.96 18.68 6.43
C GLU A 351 -32.56 20.08 6.91
N ILE A 352 -31.36 20.20 7.46
CA ILE A 352 -30.79 21.47 7.89
C ILE A 352 -30.65 22.41 6.69
N LEU A 353 -30.16 21.93 5.55
CA LEU A 353 -30.04 22.74 4.34
C LEU A 353 -31.41 23.25 3.85
N LYS A 354 -32.45 22.41 3.93
CA LYS A 354 -33.82 22.82 3.56
C LYS A 354 -34.38 23.88 4.50
N ALA A 355 -34.17 23.74 5.81
CA ALA A 355 -34.75 24.62 6.81
C ALA A 355 -33.90 25.86 7.14
N CYS A 356 -32.59 25.79 6.91
CA CYS A 356 -31.60 26.79 7.29
C CYS A 356 -30.68 27.17 6.12
N GLY A 357 -31.10 26.97 4.86
CA GLY A 357 -30.27 27.21 3.68
C GLY A 357 -29.73 28.64 3.54
N GLY A 358 -30.40 29.64 4.13
CA GLY A 358 -29.91 31.02 4.21
C GLY A 358 -28.82 31.25 5.27
N MET A 359 -28.50 30.25 6.08
CA MET A 359 -27.44 30.31 7.09
C MET A 359 -26.10 29.86 6.48
N ASN A 360 -25.00 30.55 6.83
CA ASN A 360 -23.65 30.09 6.46
C ASN A 360 -23.40 28.65 6.97
N ILE A 361 -22.80 27.82 6.12
CA ILE A 361 -22.42 26.43 6.39
C ILE A 361 -21.66 26.26 7.72
N GLU A 362 -20.74 27.17 8.07
CA GLU A 362 -19.98 27.10 9.33
C GLU A 362 -20.88 27.16 10.57
N LYS A 363 -21.96 27.95 10.49
CA LYS A 363 -22.96 28.03 11.56
C LYS A 363 -23.90 26.83 11.54
N GLN A 364 -24.22 26.29 10.35
CA GLN A 364 -24.96 25.04 10.23
C GLN A 364 -24.19 23.86 10.86
N MET A 365 -22.87 23.80 10.66
CA MET A 365 -21.97 22.79 11.23
C MET A 365 -22.02 22.73 12.75
N LYS A 366 -22.40 23.84 13.41
CA LYS A 366 -22.53 23.98 14.86
C LYS A 366 -23.91 23.57 15.40
N ILE A 367 -24.86 23.19 14.55
CA ILE A 367 -26.18 22.70 14.97
C ILE A 367 -26.00 21.34 15.63
N TYR A 368 -26.36 21.20 16.91
CA TYR A 368 -26.14 19.94 17.65
C TYR A 368 -27.41 19.12 17.88
N THR A 369 -28.59 19.75 17.76
CA THR A 369 -29.88 19.12 17.96
C THR A 369 -31.00 20.02 17.43
N LYS A 370 -32.22 19.48 17.40
CA LYS A 370 -33.47 20.21 17.16
C LYS A 370 -34.37 20.02 18.39
N ARG A 371 -34.88 21.12 18.95
CA ARG A 371 -35.81 21.13 20.10
C ARG A 371 -36.98 22.05 19.77
N GLU A 372 -38.21 21.58 19.99
CA GLU A 372 -39.42 22.38 19.77
C GLU A 372 -39.42 23.08 18.39
N ASP A 373 -39.08 22.30 17.36
CA ASP A 373 -38.91 22.76 15.98
C ASP A 373 -37.83 23.82 15.70
N LYS A 374 -36.99 24.15 16.68
CA LYS A 374 -35.86 25.07 16.53
C LYS A 374 -34.53 24.32 16.57
N TYR A 375 -33.66 24.62 15.61
CA TYR A 375 -32.28 24.12 15.62
C TYR A 375 -31.46 24.86 16.67
N VAL A 376 -30.73 24.11 17.49
CA VAL A 376 -29.88 24.66 18.55
C VAL A 376 -28.42 24.59 18.14
N VAL A 377 -27.74 25.74 18.19
CA VAL A 377 -26.34 25.92 17.79
C VAL A 377 -25.42 25.93 19.02
N ARG A 378 -24.30 25.23 18.97
CA ARG A 378 -23.26 25.21 20.01
C ARG A 378 -21.89 25.49 19.42
N TYR A 379 -21.37 26.69 19.63
CA TYR A 379 -20.11 27.15 19.03
C TYR A 379 -18.86 26.51 19.67
N ASP A 380 -18.93 26.23 20.96
CA ASP A 380 -17.90 25.57 21.77
C ASP A 380 -17.71 24.10 21.42
N ARG A 381 -18.75 23.46 20.86
CA ARG A 381 -18.71 22.04 20.56
C ARG A 381 -17.76 21.74 19.40
N THR A 382 -16.87 20.79 19.66
CA THR A 382 -15.99 20.16 18.67
C THR A 382 -16.18 18.65 18.72
N THR A 383 -15.93 17.97 17.60
CA THR A 383 -16.10 16.53 17.46
C THR A 383 -14.76 15.92 17.02
N PRO A 384 -14.29 14.80 17.61
CA PRO A 384 -13.09 14.12 17.12
C PRO A 384 -13.22 13.78 15.64
N LEU A 385 -12.13 13.90 14.87
CA LEU A 385 -12.11 13.50 13.46
C LEU A 385 -12.66 12.08 13.28
N TRP A 386 -12.29 11.15 14.16
CA TRP A 386 -12.80 9.79 14.14
C TRP A 386 -14.33 9.69 14.11
N ASP A 387 -15.02 10.47 14.95
CA ASP A 387 -16.48 10.45 15.03
C ASP A 387 -17.12 11.16 13.82
N VAL A 388 -16.47 12.19 13.28
CA VAL A 388 -16.86 12.82 12.01
C VAL A 388 -16.82 11.79 10.89
N MET A 389 -15.73 11.04 10.77
CA MET A 389 -15.57 10.06 9.69
C MET A 389 -16.57 8.92 9.78
N LYS A 390 -16.77 8.32 10.96
CA LYS A 390 -17.82 7.28 11.14
C LYS A 390 -19.22 7.73 10.81
N THR A 391 -19.45 9.03 10.82
CA THR A 391 -20.76 9.61 10.53
C THR A 391 -20.90 9.92 9.03
N LEU A 392 -19.79 10.13 8.32
CA LEU A 392 -19.75 10.37 6.87
C LEU A 392 -19.84 9.08 6.05
N TRP A 393 -19.22 8.00 6.54
CA TRP A 393 -19.16 6.67 5.91
C TRP A 393 -19.39 5.60 6.97
#